data_AF-A0A1Q2L165-F1
#
_entry.id   AF-A0A1Q2L165-F1
#
_cell.length_a   1.000
_cell.length_b   1.000
_cell.length_c   1.000
_cell.angle_alpha   90.00
_cell.angle_beta   90.00
_cell.angle_gamma   90.00
#
_symmetry.space_group_name_H-M   'P 1'
#
loop_
_entity.id
_entity.type
_entity.pdbx_description
1 polymer ?
#
loop_
_entity_poly.entity_id
_entity_poly.type
_entity_poly.pdbx_seq_one_letter_code
_entity_poly.pdbx_strand_id
1 'polypeptide(L)'
;MKLRKHEHQRIQNQEKRWNRIQRVQSLYKEGYFKTGIQQLLGISSGTVSKDLKYTEKPLPQRTSAFQQFRPLIRTLILKKQSSKTIEEGCRSDGYMGSVSTLNNMISEERKNGSK
;
A
#
# COMPACT_ATOMS: atom_id res chain seq x y z
N MET A 1 -13.89 10.95 -1.54
CA MET A 1 -13.59 9.64 -0.90
C MET A 1 -12.37 9.82 0.02
N LYS A 2 -12.51 9.68 1.34
CA LYS A 2 -11.42 9.94 2.30
C LYS A 2 -10.52 8.71 2.43
N LEU A 3 -9.27 8.81 1.99
CA LEU A 3 -8.26 7.75 2.10
C LEU A 3 -7.94 7.45 3.57
N ARG A 4 -7.80 6.18 3.94
CA ARG A 4 -7.48 5.79 5.33
C ARG A 4 -6.08 6.26 5.73
N LYS A 5 -5.83 6.37 7.05
CA LYS A 5 -4.50 6.72 7.60
C LYS A 5 -3.39 5.80 7.06
N HIS A 6 -3.64 4.49 7.02
CA HIS A 6 -2.68 3.52 6.49
C HIS A 6 -2.48 3.64 4.98
N GLU A 7 -3.53 4.00 4.23
CA GLU A 7 -3.41 4.23 2.78
C GLU A 7 -2.61 5.51 2.51
N HIS A 8 -2.89 6.58 3.25
CA HIS A 8 -2.10 7.83 3.22
C HIS A 8 -0.62 7.56 3.52
N GLN A 9 -0.32 6.85 4.61
CA GLN A 9 1.06 6.54 4.98
C GLN A 9 1.78 5.73 3.88
N ARG A 10 1.06 4.81 3.22
CA ARG A 10 1.63 4.01 2.13
C ARG A 10 1.90 4.86 0.89
N ILE A 11 0.96 5.73 0.51
CA ILE A 11 1.14 6.68 -0.60
C ILE A 11 2.35 7.57 -0.30
N GLN A 12 2.43 8.16 0.89
CA GLN A 12 3.56 8.99 1.32
C GLN A 12 4.89 8.23 1.30
N ASN A 13 4.92 6.98 1.76
CA ASN A 13 6.14 6.17 1.73
C ASN A 13 6.56 5.83 0.29
N GLN A 14 5.60 5.60 -0.60
CA GLN A 14 5.87 5.36 -2.02
C GLN A 14 6.40 6.62 -2.71
N GLU A 15 5.83 7.78 -2.40
CA GLU A 15 6.32 9.07 -2.89
C GLU A 15 7.74 9.36 -2.39
N LYS A 16 8.00 9.19 -1.09
CA LYS A 16 9.35 9.34 -0.52
C LYS A 16 10.36 8.43 -1.22
N ARG A 17 9.98 7.17 -1.47
CA ARG A 17 10.83 6.22 -2.21
C ARG A 17 11.06 6.68 -3.64
N TRP A 18 10.02 7.16 -4.33
CA TRP A 18 10.14 7.64 -5.71
C TRP A 18 11.03 8.88 -5.81
N ASN A 19 10.83 9.85 -4.92
CA ASN A 19 11.67 11.05 -4.85
C ASN A 19 13.14 10.70 -4.61
N ARG A 20 13.42 9.71 -3.75
CA ARG A 20 14.77 9.20 -3.53
C ARG A 20 15.37 8.60 -4.79
N ILE A 21 14.63 7.73 -5.48
CA ILE A 21 15.07 7.11 -6.74
C ILE A 21 15.43 8.18 -7.77
N GLN A 22 14.55 9.16 -7.98
CA GLN A 22 14.80 10.27 -8.90
C GLN A 22 16.04 11.06 -8.49
N ARG A 23 16.20 11.37 -7.20
CA ARG A 23 17.37 12.10 -6.71
C ARG A 23 18.68 11.35 -6.95
N VAL A 24 18.71 10.04 -6.67
CA VAL A 24 19.87 9.18 -6.96
C VAL A 24 20.22 9.20 -8.44
N GLN A 25 19.21 9.09 -9.33
CA GLN A 25 19.41 9.09 -10.77
C GLN A 25 19.90 10.44 -11.30
N SER A 26 19.36 11.56 -10.81
CA SER A 26 19.85 12.89 -11.17
C SER A 26 21.31 13.09 -10.78
N LEU A 27 21.69 12.77 -9.54
CA LEU A 27 23.08 12.89 -9.09
C LEU A 27 24.04 12.02 -9.92
N TYR A 28 23.61 10.82 -10.30
CA TYR A 28 24.44 9.97 -11.16
C TYR A 28 24.61 10.55 -12.57
N LYS A 29 23.55 11.16 -13.14
CA LYS A 29 23.63 11.88 -14.42
C LYS A 29 24.50 13.14 -14.34
N GLU A 30 24.52 13.80 -13.18
CA GLU A 30 25.40 14.94 -12.88
C GLU A 30 26.88 14.52 -12.72
N GLY A 31 27.20 13.23 -12.78
CA GLY A 31 28.57 12.71 -12.74
C GLY A 31 29.05 12.24 -11.36
N TYR A 32 28.19 12.21 -10.35
CA TYR A 32 28.56 11.70 -9.04
C TYR A 32 28.80 10.17 -9.08
N PHE A 33 29.92 9.74 -8.50
CA PHE A 33 30.17 8.32 -8.26
C PHE A 33 29.20 7.74 -7.23
N LYS A 34 28.92 6.44 -7.31
CA LYS A 34 27.98 5.75 -6.40
C LYS A 34 28.33 5.93 -4.92
N THR A 35 29.62 5.97 -4.57
CA THR A 35 30.12 6.24 -3.22
C THR A 35 29.86 7.68 -2.77
N GLY A 36 30.00 8.65 -3.68
CA GLY A 36 29.64 10.05 -3.41
C GLY A 36 28.14 10.22 -3.17
N ILE A 37 27.30 9.56 -3.98
CA ILE A 37 25.84 9.54 -3.78
C ILE A 37 25.48 8.90 -2.43
N GLN A 38 26.16 7.81 -2.06
CA GLN A 38 25.99 7.13 -0.79
C GLN A 38 26.22 8.08 0.39
N GLN A 39 27.35 8.79 0.39
CA GLN A 39 27.72 9.74 1.45
C GLN A 39 26.77 10.93 1.48
N LEU A 40 26.42 11.48 0.32
CA LEU A 40 25.56 12.66 0.20
C LEU A 40 24.13 12.40 0.69
N LEU A 41 23.57 11.22 0.38
CA LEU A 41 22.19 10.88 0.73
C LEU A 41 22.06 10.04 2.01
N GLY A 42 23.17 9.61 2.61
CA GLY A 42 23.16 8.78 3.82
C GLY A 42 22.46 7.43 3.65
N ILE A 43 22.50 6.85 2.44
CA ILE A 43 21.88 5.55 2.13
C ILE A 43 22.94 4.48 1.89
N SER A 44 22.57 3.19 1.90
CA SER A 44 23.54 2.11 1.63
C SER A 44 23.91 2.00 0.15
N SER A 45 25.12 1.51 -0.14
CA SER A 45 25.60 1.23 -1.51
C SER A 45 24.65 0.31 -2.29
N GLY A 46 24.07 -0.68 -1.61
CA GLY A 46 23.05 -1.57 -2.17
C GLY A 46 21.77 -0.84 -2.54
N THR A 47 21.38 0.20 -1.78
CA THR A 47 20.23 1.04 -2.10
C THR A 47 20.50 1.91 -3.31
N VAL A 48 21.67 2.58 -3.37
CA VAL A 48 22.09 3.35 -4.57
C VAL A 48 22.04 2.48 -5.82
N SER A 49 22.63 1.28 -5.74
CA SER A 49 22.68 0.36 -6.87
C SER A 49 21.30 -0.14 -7.30
N LYS A 50 20.38 -0.35 -6.35
CA LYS A 50 18.98 -0.72 -6.66
C LYS A 50 18.22 0.44 -7.28
N ASP A 51 18.34 1.64 -6.72
CA ASP A 51 17.64 2.84 -7.16
C ASP A 51 18.07 3.25 -8.59
N LEU A 52 19.34 3.08 -8.95
CA LEU A 52 19.83 3.30 -10.32
C LEU A 52 19.27 2.31 -11.35
N LYS A 53 18.82 1.12 -10.95
CA LYS A 53 18.24 0.11 -11.85
C LYS A 53 16.76 0.36 -12.16
N TYR A 54 16.10 1.27 -11.45
CA TYR A 54 14.69 1.57 -11.71
C TYR A 54 14.53 2.36 -13.00
N THR A 55 13.76 1.83 -13.94
CA THR A 55 13.36 2.55 -15.16
C THR A 55 12.03 3.27 -15.00
N GLU A 56 11.16 2.78 -14.10
CA GLU A 56 9.81 3.28 -13.88
C GLU A 56 9.50 3.43 -12.39
N LYS A 57 8.41 4.15 -12.09
CA LYS A 57 7.94 4.32 -10.72
C LYS A 57 7.56 2.96 -10.13
N PRO A 58 8.16 2.55 -8.99
CA PRO A 58 7.82 1.28 -8.38
C PRO A 58 6.33 1.25 -8.04
N LEU A 59 5.66 0.18 -8.48
CA LEU A 59 4.27 -0.06 -8.14
C LEU A 59 4.10 -0.10 -6.61
N PRO A 60 2.93 0.31 -6.10
CA PRO A 60 2.63 0.12 -4.69
C PRO A 60 2.80 -1.37 -4.36
N GLN A 61 3.48 -1.70 -3.26
CA GLN A 61 3.50 -3.08 -2.77
C GLN A 61 2.07 -3.60 -2.70
N ARG A 62 1.87 -4.85 -3.16
CA ARG A 62 0.56 -5.51 -3.15
C ARG A 62 -0.14 -5.22 -1.83
N THR A 63 -1.32 -4.66 -1.93
CA THR A 63 -2.26 -4.64 -0.82
C THR A 63 -2.41 -6.07 -0.30
N SER A 64 -2.72 -6.21 0.99
CA SER A 64 -3.19 -7.50 1.50
C SER A 64 -4.24 -8.06 0.53
N ALA A 65 -4.21 -9.38 0.29
CA ALA A 65 -5.21 -10.09 -0.52
C ALA A 65 -6.64 -9.68 -0.15
N PHE A 66 -6.85 -9.18 1.07
CA PHE A 66 -8.13 -8.73 1.59
C PHE A 66 -8.64 -7.40 1.03
N GLN A 67 -7.82 -6.58 0.37
CA GLN A 67 -8.29 -5.34 -0.25
C GLN A 67 -9.25 -5.59 -1.42
N GLN A 68 -9.17 -6.74 -2.09
CA GLN A 68 -10.08 -7.10 -3.17
C GLN A 68 -11.53 -7.29 -2.70
N PHE A 69 -11.73 -7.70 -1.44
CA PHE A 69 -13.07 -7.93 -0.87
C PHE A 69 -13.70 -6.67 -0.27
N ARG A 70 -12.96 -5.56 -0.18
CA ARG A 70 -13.49 -4.30 0.40
C ARG A 70 -14.70 -3.72 -0.32
N PRO A 71 -14.74 -3.69 -1.67
CA PRO A 71 -15.93 -3.24 -2.39
C PRO A 71 -17.16 -4.08 -2.03
N LEU A 72 -17.01 -5.41 -1.98
CA LEU A 72 -18.06 -6.34 -1.60
C LEU A 72 -18.56 -6.06 -0.17
N ILE A 73 -17.64 -5.98 0.80
CA ILE A 73 -17.96 -5.68 2.20
C ILE A 73 -18.72 -4.36 2.33
N ARG A 74 -18.30 -3.30 1.61
CA ARG A 74 -19.00 -2.01 1.63
C ARG A 74 -20.41 -2.08 1.08
N THR A 75 -20.60 -2.72 -0.06
CA THR A 75 -21.92 -2.92 -0.66
C THR A 75 -22.86 -3.64 0.31
N LEU A 76 -22.36 -4.67 0.99
CA LEU A 76 -23.16 -5.44 1.95
C LEU A 76 -23.44 -4.64 3.25
N ILE A 77 -22.50 -3.81 3.71
CA ILE A 77 -22.73 -2.88 4.83
C ILE A 77 -23.81 -1.85 4.49
N LEU A 78 -23.78 -1.25 3.29
CA LEU A 78 -24.80 -0.31 2.82
C LEU A 78 -26.19 -0.96 2.78
N LYS A 79 -26.26 -2.25 2.43
CA LYS A 79 -27.48 -3.07 2.47
C LYS A 79 -27.89 -3.51 3.89
N LYS A 80 -27.27 -2.96 4.94
CA LYS A 80 -27.48 -3.30 6.37
C LYS A 80 -27.37 -4.80 6.68
N GLN A 81 -26.54 -5.52 5.93
CA GLN A 81 -26.37 -6.96 6.11
C GLN A 81 -25.61 -7.27 7.41
N SER A 82 -25.94 -8.43 7.99
CA SER A 82 -25.29 -8.93 9.20
C SER A 82 -23.81 -9.27 8.94
N SER A 83 -22.97 -9.27 9.98
CA SER A 83 -21.56 -9.64 9.82
C SER A 83 -21.40 -11.08 9.30
N LYS A 84 -22.31 -11.99 9.68
CA LYS A 84 -22.34 -13.38 9.22
C LYS A 84 -22.61 -13.47 7.71
N THR A 85 -23.57 -12.71 7.21
CA THR A 85 -23.89 -12.67 5.78
C THR A 85 -22.76 -12.05 4.94
N ILE A 86 -22.07 -11.06 5.51
CA ILE A 86 -20.88 -10.47 4.88
C ILE A 86 -19.73 -11.49 4.81
N GLU A 87 -19.55 -12.29 5.87
CA GLU A 87 -18.56 -13.36 5.89
C GLU A 87 -18.84 -14.41 4.82
N GLU A 88 -20.08 -14.92 4.76
CA GLU A 88 -20.51 -15.92 3.78
C GLU A 88 -20.30 -15.42 2.36
N GLY A 89 -20.64 -14.15 2.09
CA GLY A 89 -20.39 -13.50 0.80
C GLY A 89 -18.90 -13.47 0.45
N CYS A 90 -18.03 -13.07 1.38
CA CYS A 90 -16.59 -13.02 1.12
C CYS A 90 -15.99 -14.41 0.91
N ARG A 91 -16.43 -15.43 1.66
CA ARG A 91 -15.96 -16.82 1.46
C ARG A 91 -16.39 -17.38 0.13
N SER A 92 -17.62 -17.09 -0.29
CA SER A 92 -18.14 -17.51 -1.60
C SER A 92 -17.35 -16.87 -2.75
N ASP A 93 -16.83 -15.66 -2.53
CA ASP A 93 -15.97 -14.92 -3.46
C ASP A 93 -14.49 -15.36 -3.39
N GLY A 94 -14.16 -16.40 -2.60
CA GLY A 94 -12.82 -16.98 -2.52
C GLY A 94 -11.96 -16.52 -1.33
N TYR A 95 -12.55 -15.91 -0.30
CA TYR A 95 -11.82 -15.58 0.93
C TYR A 95 -11.41 -16.84 1.72
N MET A 96 -10.11 -17.07 1.85
CA MET A 96 -9.54 -18.18 2.64
C MET A 96 -8.81 -17.73 3.93
N GLY A 97 -9.00 -16.48 4.35
CA GLY A 97 -8.37 -15.94 5.56
C GLY A 97 -9.12 -16.30 6.85
N SER A 98 -8.65 -15.77 7.98
CA SER A 98 -9.30 -15.99 9.27
C SER A 98 -10.55 -15.11 9.47
N VAL A 99 -11.56 -15.68 10.14
CA VAL A 99 -12.82 -14.99 10.45
C VAL A 99 -12.60 -13.74 11.31
N SER A 100 -11.65 -13.78 12.24
CA SER A 100 -11.31 -12.66 13.11
C SER A 100 -10.77 -11.46 12.31
N THR A 101 -9.93 -11.72 11.30
CA THR A 101 -9.45 -10.68 10.38
C THR A 101 -10.60 -10.09 9.57
N LEU A 102 -11.51 -10.92 9.06
CA LEU A 102 -12.68 -10.46 8.32
C LEU A 102 -13.62 -9.59 9.16
N ASN A 103 -13.91 -10.01 10.40
CA ASN A 103 -14.75 -9.23 11.32
C ASN A 103 -14.13 -7.91 11.74
N ASN A 104 -12.80 -7.87 11.94
CA ASN A 104 -12.10 -6.61 12.17
C ASN A 104 -12.25 -5.67 10.96
N MET A 105 -12.10 -6.18 9.74
CA MET A 105 -12.29 -5.37 8.53
C MET A 105 -13.71 -4.84 8.36
N ILE A 106 -14.73 -5.68 8.59
CA ILE A 106 -16.14 -5.27 8.58
C ILE A 106 -16.36 -4.15 9.60
N SER A 107 -15.83 -4.32 10.81
CA SER A 107 -15.93 -3.31 11.88
C SER A 107 -15.24 -2.00 11.52
N GLU A 108 -14.06 -2.07 10.89
CA GLU A 108 -13.37 -0.89 10.37
C GLU A 108 -14.16 -0.18 9.25
N GLU A 109 -14.73 -0.93 8.30
CA GLU A 109 -15.54 -0.35 7.22
C GLU A 109 -16.83 0.29 7.79
N ARG A 110 -17.46 -0.30 8.81
CA ARG A 110 -18.60 0.31 9.50
C ARG A 110 -18.23 1.63 10.20
N LYS A 111 -17.09 1.68 10.90
CA LYS A 111 -16.60 2.91 11.56
C LYS A 111 -16.29 4.03 10.55
N ASN A 112 -15.84 3.66 9.34
CA ASN A 112 -15.53 4.62 8.30
C ASN A 112 -16.75 5.11 7.50
N GLY A 113 -17.79 4.29 7.35
CA GLY A 113 -19.02 4.67 6.65
C GLY A 113 -19.96 5.57 7.46
N SER A 114 -19.71 5.71 8.77
CA SER A 114 -20.54 6.49 9.70
C SER A 114 -20.07 7.93 9.91
N LYS A 115 -19.17 8.45 9.06
CA LYS A 115 -18.60 9.81 9.12
C LYS A 115 -18.75 10.55 7.79
#